data_AF-A0A6S6TRY5-F1
#
_entry.id   AF-A0A6S6TRY5-F1
#
_cell.length_a   1.000
_cell.length_b   1.000
_cell.length_c   1.000
_cell.angle_alpha   90.00
_cell.angle_beta   90.00
_cell.angle_gamma   90.00
#
_symmetry.space_group_name_H-M   'P 1'
#
loop_
_entity.id
_entity.type
_entity.pdbx_description
1 polymer ?
#
loop_
_entity_poly.entity_id
_entity_poly.type
_entity_poly.pdbx_seq_one_letter_code
_entity_poly.pdbx_strand_id
1 'polypeptide(L)'
;MQNKIENFQLQPLKDPKFIRSSFATYRQNGKDKNWEIVEAHDSVAILIYHKERDAFVLVKQFRPAVYIQNNNGLTVELCAGIVDKNLSLVEIAKEEIEEECGYAVVAENIEKITSFHTSVGFAGSKQTVYYTEVDEGMKVSEGGGIDDEQIEVTYLPISEAKAFIYNESIAKTPGLMFAFMWWFGRDTKHVS
;
A
#
# COMPACT_ATOMS: atom_id res chain seq x y z
N MET A 1 12.19 13.39 4.51
CA MET A 1 13.20 12.77 3.61
C MET A 1 13.54 13.71 2.44
N GLN A 2 14.81 13.93 2.09
CA GLN A 2 15.20 14.65 0.85
C GLN A 2 15.79 13.63 -0.13
N ASN A 3 14.99 13.20 -1.11
CA ASN A 3 15.42 12.22 -2.11
C ASN A 3 16.20 12.92 -3.22
N LYS A 4 17.52 12.79 -3.20
CA LYS A 4 18.38 13.26 -4.30
C LYS A 4 18.43 12.17 -5.38
N ILE A 5 17.62 12.32 -6.42
CA ILE A 5 17.59 11.38 -7.55
C ILE A 5 18.54 11.88 -8.64
N GLU A 6 19.54 11.08 -8.99
CA GLU A 6 20.53 11.39 -10.02
C GLU A 6 20.57 10.27 -11.07
N ASN A 7 20.89 10.61 -12.32
CA ASN A 7 21.08 9.64 -13.41
C ASN A 7 19.89 8.69 -13.65
N PHE A 8 18.65 9.16 -13.48
CA PHE A 8 17.43 8.36 -13.73
C PHE A 8 17.33 7.98 -15.22
N GLN A 9 17.35 6.68 -15.52
CA GLN A 9 17.28 6.15 -16.88
C GLN A 9 16.25 5.02 -16.96
N LEU A 10 15.54 4.95 -18.08
CA LEU A 10 14.62 3.86 -18.40
C LEU A 10 15.27 2.92 -19.41
N GLN A 11 15.19 1.63 -19.16
CA GLN A 11 15.67 0.59 -20.06
C GLN A 11 14.60 -0.50 -20.20
N PRO A 12 14.56 -1.22 -21.34
CA PRO A 12 13.71 -2.41 -21.45
C PRO A 12 14.03 -3.44 -20.35
N LEU A 13 13.00 -4.05 -19.78
CA LEU A 13 13.16 -5.12 -18.79
C LEU A 13 13.82 -6.34 -19.44
N LYS A 14 14.81 -6.91 -18.75
CA LYS A 14 15.44 -8.20 -19.05
C LYS A 14 15.38 -9.05 -17.77
N ASP A 15 14.82 -10.27 -17.86
CA ASP A 15 14.63 -11.20 -16.74
C ASP A 15 14.01 -10.56 -15.48
N PRO A 16 12.80 -9.98 -15.57
CA PRO A 16 12.25 -9.19 -14.49
C PRO A 16 11.81 -10.06 -13.30
N LYS A 17 12.04 -9.54 -12.09
CA LYS A 17 11.74 -10.23 -10.81
C LYS A 17 10.31 -10.03 -10.34
N PHE A 18 9.79 -8.81 -10.41
CA PHE A 18 8.52 -8.41 -9.75
C PHE A 18 7.34 -8.26 -10.71
N ILE A 19 7.59 -7.92 -11.97
CA ILE A 19 6.55 -7.70 -12.97
C ILE A 19 6.93 -8.38 -14.28
N ARG A 20 5.96 -8.94 -15.01
CA ARG A 20 6.19 -9.49 -16.36
C ARG A 20 5.17 -8.92 -17.33
N SER A 21 5.65 -8.34 -18.43
CA SER A 21 4.77 -7.89 -19.49
C SER A 21 4.43 -9.04 -20.43
N SER A 22 3.15 -9.25 -20.71
CA SER A 22 2.60 -10.30 -21.55
C SER A 22 1.65 -9.70 -22.60
N PHE A 23 1.68 -10.20 -23.82
CA PHE A 23 0.72 -9.82 -24.86
C PHE A 23 -0.36 -10.90 -24.95
N ALA A 24 -1.56 -10.57 -24.47
CA ALA A 24 -2.69 -11.49 -24.47
C ALA A 24 -3.43 -11.43 -25.80
N THR A 25 -3.74 -12.59 -26.37
CA THR A 25 -4.65 -12.74 -27.50
C THR A 25 -5.81 -13.64 -27.09
N TYR A 26 -7.04 -13.21 -27.32
CA TYR A 26 -8.23 -13.93 -26.88
C TYR A 26 -9.40 -13.68 -27.83
N ARG A 27 -10.36 -14.59 -27.85
CA ARG A 27 -11.60 -14.44 -28.63
C ARG A 27 -12.76 -14.15 -27.69
N GLN A 28 -13.46 -13.05 -27.90
CA GLN A 28 -14.63 -12.66 -27.12
C GLN A 28 -15.81 -12.38 -28.04
N ASN A 29 -16.92 -13.09 -27.81
CA ASN A 29 -18.16 -12.97 -28.60
C ASN A 29 -17.90 -13.07 -30.11
N GLY A 30 -17.10 -14.07 -30.51
CA GLY A 30 -16.78 -14.33 -31.91
C GLY A 30 -15.74 -13.40 -32.53
N LYS A 31 -15.28 -12.34 -31.83
CA LYS A 31 -14.25 -11.40 -32.30
C LYS A 31 -12.91 -11.66 -31.63
N ASP A 32 -11.85 -11.71 -32.44
CA ASP A 32 -10.50 -11.79 -31.93
C ASP A 32 -10.08 -10.43 -31.37
N LYS A 33 -9.40 -10.46 -30.22
CA LYS A 33 -8.93 -9.30 -29.47
C LYS A 33 -7.53 -9.57 -28.96
N ASN A 34 -6.84 -8.48 -28.65
CA ASN A 34 -5.57 -8.53 -27.97
C ASN A 34 -5.49 -7.43 -26.91
N TRP A 35 -4.57 -7.58 -25.96
CA TRP A 35 -4.34 -6.62 -24.89
C TRP A 35 -2.94 -6.78 -24.29
N GLU A 36 -2.33 -5.68 -23.86
CA GLU A 36 -1.07 -5.69 -23.12
C GLU A 36 -1.36 -5.86 -21.62
N ILE A 37 -0.72 -6.85 -21.00
CA ILE A 37 -0.91 -7.20 -19.60
C ILE A 37 0.42 -7.10 -18.86
N VAL A 38 0.38 -6.65 -17.62
CA VAL A 38 1.49 -6.76 -16.67
C VAL A 38 1.09 -7.71 -15.56
N GLU A 39 1.70 -8.88 -15.52
CA GLU A 39 1.59 -9.79 -14.38
C GLU A 39 2.35 -9.17 -13.21
N ALA A 40 1.64 -8.83 -12.14
CA ALA A 40 2.18 -8.29 -10.90
C ALA A 40 1.56 -9.03 -9.71
N HIS A 41 2.32 -9.12 -8.62
CA HIS A 41 1.90 -9.84 -7.41
C HIS A 41 0.64 -9.23 -6.78
N ASP A 42 -0.15 -10.09 -6.13
CA ASP A 42 -1.15 -9.66 -5.17
C ASP A 42 -0.46 -9.00 -3.95
N SER A 43 -1.21 -8.23 -3.16
CA SER A 43 -0.65 -7.51 -2.00
C SER A 43 -1.61 -7.47 -0.81
N VAL A 44 -1.03 -7.14 0.35
CA VAL A 44 -1.76 -6.70 1.55
C VAL A 44 -1.49 -5.22 1.79
N ALA A 45 -2.45 -4.53 2.41
CA ALA A 45 -2.29 -3.16 2.89
C ALA A 45 -2.98 -3.01 4.24
N ILE A 46 -2.40 -2.24 5.15
CA ILE A 46 -2.85 -2.16 6.55
C ILE A 46 -3.10 -0.71 6.94
N LEU A 47 -4.32 -0.42 7.37
CA LEU A 47 -4.63 0.79 8.12
C LEU A 47 -4.26 0.57 9.59
N ILE A 48 -3.27 1.31 10.06
CA ILE A 48 -2.80 1.23 11.45
C ILE A 48 -3.26 2.48 12.20
N TYR A 49 -4.03 2.31 13.27
CA TYR A 49 -4.43 3.41 14.14
C TYR A 49 -3.59 3.43 15.43
N HIS A 50 -2.96 4.55 15.73
CA HIS A 50 -2.21 4.74 16.95
C HIS A 50 -3.07 5.41 18.02
N LYS A 51 -3.48 4.64 19.04
CA LYS A 51 -4.47 5.07 20.04
C LYS A 51 -4.05 6.31 20.83
N GLU A 52 -2.79 6.37 21.26
CA GLU A 52 -2.30 7.47 22.11
C GLU A 52 -2.05 8.77 21.33
N ARG A 53 -1.74 8.65 20.03
CA ARG A 53 -1.43 9.79 19.15
C ARG A 53 -2.66 10.32 18.43
N ASP A 54 -3.78 9.59 18.52
CA ASP A 54 -5.00 9.83 17.73
C ASP A 54 -4.67 10.10 16.24
N ALA A 55 -3.91 9.18 15.66
CA ALA A 55 -3.34 9.32 14.33
C ALA A 55 -3.26 7.98 13.59
N PHE A 56 -3.34 8.04 12.26
CA PHE A 56 -2.96 6.90 11.42
C PHE A 56 -1.44 6.83 11.29
N VAL A 57 -0.88 5.63 11.45
CA VAL A 57 0.50 5.34 11.07
C VAL A 57 0.50 5.01 9.58
N LEU A 58 1.22 5.83 8.83
CA LEU A 58 1.37 5.75 7.38
C LEU A 58 2.86 5.68 7.05
N VAL A 59 3.14 5.38 5.79
CA VAL A 59 4.52 5.34 5.29
C VAL A 59 4.70 6.31 4.14
N LYS A 60 5.90 6.89 4.04
CA LYS A 60 6.35 7.67 2.90
C LYS A 60 7.51 6.96 2.23
N GLN A 61 7.44 6.81 0.92
CA GLN A 61 8.50 6.16 0.17
C GLN A 61 8.59 6.73 -1.25
N PHE A 62 9.75 6.53 -1.87
CA PHE A 62 9.96 6.92 -3.25
C PHE A 62 9.44 5.86 -4.20
N ARG A 63 8.54 6.23 -5.11
CA ARG A 63 8.04 5.37 -6.19
C ARG A 63 8.55 5.88 -7.54
N PRO A 64 9.46 5.14 -8.21
CA PRO A 64 9.99 5.53 -9.53
C PRO A 64 8.91 5.78 -10.59
N ALA A 65 7.83 4.99 -10.58
CA ALA A 65 6.73 5.16 -11.53
C ALA A 65 5.98 6.50 -11.34
N VAL A 66 5.86 6.97 -10.09
CA VAL A 66 5.26 8.28 -9.78
C VAL A 66 6.24 9.40 -10.11
N TYR A 67 7.53 9.20 -9.88
CA TYR A 67 8.58 10.16 -10.21
C TYR A 67 8.57 10.56 -11.69
N ILE A 68 8.38 9.60 -12.59
CA ILE A 68 8.26 9.85 -14.03
C ILE A 68 7.10 10.80 -14.35
N GLN A 69 6.03 10.80 -13.54
CA GLN A 69 4.83 11.59 -13.78
C GLN A 69 4.89 12.98 -13.13
N ASN A 70 5.59 13.14 -12.00
CA ASN A 70 5.54 14.37 -11.21
C ASN A 70 6.89 14.96 -10.78
N ASN A 71 8.02 14.33 -11.14
CA ASN A 71 9.39 14.73 -10.78
C ASN A 71 9.69 14.82 -9.27
N ASN A 72 8.86 14.21 -8.42
CA ASN A 72 9.07 14.11 -6.97
C ASN A 72 9.13 12.64 -6.53
N GLY A 73 8.17 11.83 -6.98
CA GLY A 73 8.11 10.40 -6.72
C GLY A 73 7.75 10.00 -5.30
N LEU A 74 7.76 10.93 -4.35
CA LEU A 74 7.34 10.67 -2.98
C LEU A 74 5.84 10.43 -2.91
N THR A 75 5.45 9.31 -2.30
CA THR A 75 4.07 8.92 -2.04
C THR A 75 3.83 8.80 -0.54
N VAL A 76 2.58 8.98 -0.13
CA VAL A 76 2.10 8.60 1.21
C VAL A 76 1.15 7.43 1.04
N GLU A 77 1.44 6.34 1.76
CA GLU A 77 0.81 5.04 1.56
C GLU A 77 0.42 4.42 2.91
N LEU A 78 -0.46 3.40 2.84
CA LEU A 78 -0.62 2.46 3.94
C LEU A 78 0.64 1.59 4.02
N CYS A 79 0.93 1.03 5.20
CA CYS A 79 1.87 -0.07 5.31
C CYS A 79 1.39 -1.23 4.41
N ALA A 80 2.27 -1.83 3.61
CA ALA A 80 1.86 -2.77 2.58
C ALA A 80 2.98 -3.70 2.11
N GLY A 81 2.63 -4.96 1.86
CA GLY A 81 3.55 -5.99 1.37
C GLY A 81 3.03 -6.75 0.17
N ILE A 82 3.93 -7.27 -0.65
CA ILE A 82 3.59 -8.19 -1.74
C ILE A 82 3.36 -9.61 -1.21
N VAL A 83 2.50 -10.37 -1.88
CA VAL A 83 2.26 -11.78 -1.56
C VAL A 83 3.24 -12.63 -2.36
N ASP A 84 4.43 -12.82 -1.81
CA ASP A 84 5.54 -13.58 -2.42
C ASP A 84 6.12 -14.67 -1.49
N LYS A 85 5.71 -14.68 -0.22
CA LYS A 85 6.08 -15.68 0.79
C LYS A 85 5.00 -16.77 0.93
N ASN A 86 5.38 -17.95 1.39
CA ASN A 86 4.45 -19.03 1.73
C ASN A 86 3.87 -18.84 3.15
N LEU A 87 3.23 -17.69 3.37
CA LEU A 87 2.61 -17.28 4.62
C LEU A 87 1.13 -16.98 4.39
N SER A 88 0.33 -16.97 5.46
CA SER A 88 -1.03 -16.45 5.37
C SER A 88 -1.00 -14.93 5.16
N LEU A 89 -2.03 -14.36 4.52
CA LEU A 89 -2.09 -12.91 4.29
C LEU A 89 -2.01 -12.09 5.58
N VAL A 90 -2.52 -12.61 6.70
CA VAL A 90 -2.46 -11.92 8.00
C VAL A 90 -1.05 -11.98 8.61
N GLU A 91 -0.30 -13.07 8.41
CA GLU A 91 1.10 -13.14 8.84
C GLU A 91 1.99 -12.22 7.99
N ILE A 92 1.75 -12.14 6.67
CA ILE A 92 2.43 -11.14 5.82
C ILE A 92 2.13 -9.73 6.34
N ALA A 93 0.85 -9.42 6.58
CA ALA A 93 0.48 -8.10 7.09
C ALA A 93 1.16 -7.78 8.44
N LYS A 94 1.28 -8.77 9.32
CA LYS A 94 1.98 -8.64 10.61
C LYS A 94 3.48 -8.37 10.43
N GLU A 95 4.17 -9.11 9.55
CA GLU A 95 5.60 -8.87 9.25
C GLU A 95 5.81 -7.45 8.73
N GLU A 96 5.00 -6.99 7.77
CA GLU A 96 5.10 -5.65 7.19
C GLU A 96 4.89 -4.53 8.20
N ILE A 97 3.94 -4.69 9.15
CA ILE A 97 3.73 -3.71 10.22
C ILE A 97 4.98 -3.57 11.11
N GLU A 98 5.66 -4.68 11.39
CA GLU A 98 6.89 -4.67 12.18
C GLU A 98 8.06 -4.07 11.37
N GLU A 99 8.24 -4.50 10.13
CA GLU A 99 9.33 -4.09 9.25
C GLU A 99 9.21 -2.61 8.84
N GLU A 100 8.08 -2.20 8.26
CA GLU A 100 7.90 -0.84 7.74
C GLU A 100 7.60 0.18 8.84
N CYS A 101 6.79 -0.19 9.85
CA CYS A 101 6.27 0.74 10.85
C CYS A 101 6.86 0.57 12.27
N GLY A 102 7.55 -0.54 12.53
CA GLY A 102 8.25 -0.79 13.79
C GLY A 102 7.36 -1.22 14.97
N TYR A 103 6.15 -1.72 14.70
CA TYR A 103 5.21 -2.15 15.74
C TYR A 103 4.99 -3.66 15.73
N ALA A 104 5.14 -4.31 16.89
CA ALA A 104 4.86 -5.73 17.04
C ALA A 104 3.37 -5.94 17.39
N VAL A 105 2.61 -6.50 16.46
CA VAL A 105 1.19 -6.85 16.65
C VAL A 105 0.97 -8.36 16.64
N VAL A 106 -0.12 -8.82 17.26
CA VAL A 106 -0.56 -10.20 17.17
C VAL A 106 -1.58 -10.36 16.04
N ALA A 107 -1.55 -11.48 15.33
CA ALA A 107 -2.34 -11.70 14.12
C ALA A 107 -3.86 -11.64 14.39
N GLU A 108 -4.29 -12.00 15.60
CA GLU A 108 -5.69 -11.96 16.03
C GLU A 108 -6.27 -10.55 16.10
N ASN A 109 -5.41 -9.53 16.25
CA ASN A 109 -5.81 -8.12 16.29
C ASN A 109 -5.86 -7.47 14.91
N ILE A 110 -5.43 -8.20 13.86
CA ILE A 110 -5.44 -7.69 12.49
C ILE A 110 -6.78 -8.08 11.83
N GLU A 111 -7.70 -7.11 11.77
CA GLU A 111 -9.02 -7.28 11.19
C GLU A 111 -8.98 -7.12 9.67
N LYS A 112 -9.57 -8.05 8.92
CA LYS A 112 -9.76 -7.88 7.48
C LYS A 112 -10.89 -6.90 7.19
N ILE A 113 -10.58 -5.83 6.45
CA ILE A 113 -11.59 -4.88 5.95
C ILE A 113 -12.27 -5.44 4.69
N THR A 114 -11.50 -5.66 3.61
CA THR A 114 -12.01 -6.10 2.30
C THR A 114 -10.88 -6.52 1.36
N SER A 115 -11.19 -6.82 0.10
CA SER A 115 -10.22 -6.93 -0.99
C SER A 115 -10.78 -6.38 -2.30
N PHE A 116 -9.92 -5.85 -3.17
CA PHE A 116 -10.29 -5.34 -4.49
C PHE A 116 -9.19 -5.58 -5.53
N HIS A 117 -9.55 -5.48 -6.82
CA HIS A 117 -8.58 -5.50 -7.91
C HIS A 117 -8.07 -4.08 -8.21
N THR A 118 -6.75 -3.93 -8.33
CA THR A 118 -6.08 -2.68 -8.69
C THR A 118 -5.54 -2.76 -10.12
N SER A 119 -5.28 -1.60 -10.73
CA SER A 119 -4.72 -1.51 -12.08
C SER A 119 -5.48 -2.38 -13.10
N VAL A 120 -6.81 -2.43 -12.99
CA VAL A 120 -7.69 -3.38 -13.71
C VAL A 120 -7.57 -3.31 -15.24
N GLY A 121 -7.05 -2.20 -15.77
CA GLY A 121 -6.82 -2.02 -17.20
C GLY A 121 -5.59 -2.74 -17.73
N PHE A 122 -4.63 -3.16 -16.90
CA PHE A 122 -3.41 -3.80 -17.39
C PHE A 122 -2.81 -4.86 -16.46
N ALA A 123 -2.99 -4.79 -15.14
CA ALA A 123 -2.45 -5.78 -14.21
C ALA A 123 -3.52 -6.64 -13.55
N GLY A 124 -4.58 -6.02 -13.02
CA GLY A 124 -5.65 -6.74 -12.35
C GLY A 124 -5.24 -7.43 -11.05
N SER A 125 -4.08 -7.09 -10.47
CA SER A 125 -3.61 -7.63 -9.18
C SER A 125 -4.62 -7.38 -8.07
N LYS A 126 -4.74 -8.30 -7.11
CA LYS A 126 -5.64 -8.19 -5.98
C LYS A 126 -4.91 -7.62 -4.77
N GLN A 127 -5.52 -6.65 -4.11
CA GLN A 127 -5.07 -6.11 -2.83
C GLN A 127 -6.07 -6.45 -1.73
N THR A 128 -5.59 -6.97 -0.60
CA THR A 128 -6.40 -7.22 0.59
C THR A 128 -6.08 -6.18 1.66
N VAL A 129 -7.10 -5.48 2.17
CA VAL A 129 -6.91 -4.40 3.14
C VAL A 129 -7.29 -4.88 4.54
N TYR A 130 -6.43 -4.58 5.50
CA TYR A 130 -6.56 -4.89 6.92
C TYR A 130 -6.58 -3.63 7.78
N TYR A 131 -6.97 -3.80 9.03
CA TYR A 131 -6.99 -2.80 10.08
C TYR A 131 -6.34 -3.36 11.34
N THR A 132 -5.59 -2.54 12.07
CA THR A 132 -5.14 -2.86 13.43
C THR A 132 -4.95 -1.59 14.26
N GLU A 133 -4.90 -1.77 15.57
CA GLU A 133 -4.60 -0.71 16.53
C GLU A 133 -3.24 -0.96 17.19
N VAL A 134 -2.48 0.12 17.38
CA VAL A 134 -1.19 0.10 18.07
C VAL A 134 -1.15 1.16 19.17
N ASP A 135 -0.24 0.97 20.10
CA ASP A 135 0.18 1.95 21.09
C ASP A 135 1.71 1.93 21.24
N GLU A 136 2.25 2.86 22.03
CA GLU A 136 3.70 3.01 22.16
C GLU A 136 4.36 1.79 22.82
N GLY A 137 3.61 1.04 23.63
CA GLY A 137 4.08 -0.22 24.25
C GLY A 137 4.36 -1.34 23.24
N MET A 138 3.87 -1.22 22.01
CA MET A 138 4.11 -2.16 20.91
C MET A 138 5.28 -1.76 20.02
N LYS A 139 5.92 -0.60 20.23
CA LYS A 139 7.04 -0.12 19.42
C LYS A 139 8.30 -0.95 19.71
N VAL A 140 8.82 -1.64 18.70
CA VAL A 140 10.01 -2.51 18.80
C VAL A 140 11.20 -2.00 17.99
N SER A 141 10.96 -1.13 17.02
CA SER A 141 11.98 -0.43 16.23
C SER A 141 11.43 0.89 15.71
N GLU A 142 12.26 1.71 15.07
CA GLU A 142 11.78 2.92 14.39
C GLU A 142 10.93 2.62 13.14
N GLY A 143 10.93 1.38 12.66
CA GLY A 143 10.45 1.01 11.33
C GLY A 143 11.47 1.38 10.25
N GLY A 144 11.01 1.47 9.00
CA GLY A 144 11.83 1.88 7.86
C GLY A 144 11.98 0.85 6.75
N GLY A 145 11.40 -0.34 6.93
CA GLY A 145 11.52 -1.45 6.00
C GLY A 145 12.76 -2.31 6.29
N ILE A 146 13.03 -3.25 5.40
CA ILE A 146 14.20 -4.14 5.46
C ILE A 146 15.15 -3.91 4.28
N ASP A 147 16.36 -4.45 4.39
CA ASP A 147 17.40 -4.38 3.35
C ASP A 147 17.69 -2.94 2.89
N ASP A 148 17.47 -2.65 1.60
CA ASP A 148 17.73 -1.36 0.94
C ASP A 148 16.49 -0.46 0.89
N GLU A 149 15.40 -0.85 1.57
CA GLU A 149 14.20 -0.03 1.65
C GLU A 149 14.47 1.28 2.38
N GLN A 150 13.85 2.35 1.89
CA GLN A 150 13.94 3.66 2.50
C GLN A 150 12.54 4.21 2.71
N ILE A 151 11.97 3.84 3.85
CA ILE A 151 10.61 4.17 4.24
C ILE A 151 10.64 5.13 5.43
N GLU A 152 9.91 6.23 5.34
CA GLU A 152 9.71 7.17 6.45
C GLU A 152 8.32 6.90 7.07
N VAL A 153 8.30 6.46 8.33
CA VAL A 153 7.06 6.36 9.11
C VAL A 153 6.54 7.77 9.41
N THR A 154 5.26 8.00 9.16
CA THR A 154 4.61 9.28 9.38
C THR A 154 3.27 9.09 10.08
N TYR A 155 2.91 10.06 10.93
CA TYR A 155 1.67 10.03 11.70
C TYR A 155 0.74 11.11 11.17
N LEU A 156 -0.42 10.72 10.66
CA LEU A 156 -1.45 11.64 10.20
C LEU A 156 -2.56 11.72 11.24
N PRO A 157 -2.74 12.85 11.93
CA PRO A 157 -3.84 13.01 12.89
C PRO A 157 -5.20 12.69 12.25
N ILE A 158 -6.07 12.00 13.00
CA ILE A 158 -7.41 11.62 12.49
C ILE A 158 -8.21 12.85 12.04
N SER A 159 -8.04 13.97 12.74
CA SER A 159 -8.67 15.26 12.41
C SER A 159 -8.29 15.80 11.02
N GLU A 160 -7.11 15.44 10.50
CA GLU A 160 -6.61 15.88 9.20
C GLU A 160 -6.96 14.91 8.06
N ALA A 161 -7.29 13.66 8.38
CA ALA A 161 -7.44 12.59 7.38
C ALA A 161 -8.52 12.87 6.32
N LYS A 162 -9.62 13.55 6.68
CA LYS A 162 -10.65 13.94 5.69
C LYS A 162 -10.14 14.97 4.69
N ALA A 163 -9.40 15.98 5.15
CA ALA A 163 -8.80 16.97 4.27
C ALA A 163 -7.68 16.34 3.42
N PHE A 164 -6.91 15.43 4.00
CA PHE A 164 -5.85 14.70 3.33
C PHE A 164 -6.33 13.97 2.07
N ILE A 165 -7.49 13.30 2.12
CA ILE A 165 -8.08 12.58 0.97
C ILE A 165 -8.12 13.49 -0.27
N TYR A 166 -8.64 14.70 -0.12
CA TYR A 166 -8.87 15.64 -1.23
C TYR A 166 -7.66 16.51 -1.57
N ASN A 167 -6.57 16.45 -0.80
CA ASN A 167 -5.36 17.23 -1.11
C ASN A 167 -4.58 16.62 -2.28
N GLU A 168 -4.77 17.14 -3.49
CA GLU A 168 -4.09 16.66 -4.71
C GLU A 168 -2.58 16.95 -4.75
N SER A 169 -2.05 17.80 -3.87
CA SER A 169 -0.60 18.04 -3.79
C SER A 169 0.19 16.84 -3.24
N ILE A 170 -0.51 15.83 -2.72
CA ILE A 170 0.06 14.63 -2.11
C ILE A 170 -0.30 13.42 -2.97
N ALA A 171 0.71 12.78 -3.53
CA ALA A 171 0.54 11.50 -4.21
C ALA A 171 0.19 10.41 -3.17
N LYS A 172 -0.97 9.78 -3.34
CA LYS A 172 -1.52 8.78 -2.42
C LYS A 172 -2.26 7.68 -3.19
N THR A 173 -2.44 6.53 -2.57
CA THR A 173 -3.11 5.39 -3.20
C THR A 173 -4.63 5.41 -2.99
N PRO A 174 -5.43 4.88 -3.93
CA PRO A 174 -6.87 4.66 -3.72
C PRO A 174 -7.18 3.80 -2.49
N GLY A 175 -6.33 2.80 -2.20
CA GLY A 175 -6.47 1.94 -1.03
C GLY A 175 -6.40 2.71 0.29
N LEU A 176 -5.48 3.69 0.40
CA LEU A 176 -5.40 4.58 1.56
C LEU A 176 -6.68 5.41 1.73
N MET A 177 -7.14 6.05 0.65
CA MET A 177 -8.37 6.87 0.71
C MET A 177 -9.58 6.02 1.10
N PHE A 178 -9.70 4.81 0.53
CA PHE A 178 -10.76 3.87 0.89
C PHE A 178 -10.69 3.48 2.37
N ALA A 179 -9.49 3.17 2.90
CA ALA A 179 -9.33 2.78 4.29
C ALA A 179 -9.75 3.90 5.26
N PHE A 180 -9.45 5.16 4.93
CA PHE A 180 -9.94 6.31 5.70
C PHE A 180 -11.46 6.44 5.63
N MET A 181 -12.06 6.27 4.44
CA MET A 181 -13.51 6.29 4.30
C MET A 181 -14.18 5.15 5.09
N TRP A 182 -13.58 3.95 5.08
CA TRP A 182 -14.04 2.83 5.91
C TRP A 182 -13.97 3.19 7.40
N TRP A 183 -12.86 3.78 7.86
CA TRP A 183 -12.71 4.22 9.24
C TRP A 183 -13.83 5.18 9.66
N PHE A 184 -14.07 6.25 8.89
CA PHE A 184 -15.14 7.20 9.21
C PHE A 184 -16.55 6.64 9.03
N GLY A 185 -16.69 5.56 8.25
CA GLY A 185 -17.95 4.84 8.09
C GLY A 185 -18.24 3.84 9.21
N ARG A 186 -17.23 3.40 9.97
CA ARG A 186 -17.41 2.34 10.99
C ARG A 186 -18.32 2.78 12.14
N ASP A 187 -18.24 4.06 12.54
CA ASP A 187 -19.03 4.62 13.63
C ASP A 187 -20.53 4.71 13.28
N THR A 188 -20.87 4.68 11.99
CA THR A 188 -22.28 4.65 11.55
C THR A 188 -22.94 3.26 11.68
N LYS A 189 -22.17 2.21 11.97
CA LYS A 189 -22.70 0.83 12.14
C LYS A 189 -23.07 0.47 13.59
N HIS A 190 -22.79 1.34 14.55
CA HIS A 190 -23.17 1.16 15.96
C HIS A 190 -24.36 2.04 16.40
N VAL A 191 -25.02 2.70 15.44
CA VAL A 191 -26.28 3.42 15.65
C VAL A 191 -27.36 2.82 14.74
N SER A 192 -27.79 1.60 15.07
CA SER A 192 -29.03 1.00 14.56
C SER A 192 -29.61 0.06 15.59
#